data_AF-A0A943BBH2-F1
#
_entry.id   AF-A0A943BBH2-F1
#
_cell.length_a   1.000
_cell.length_b   1.000
_cell.length_c   1.000
_cell.angle_alpha   90.00
_cell.angle_beta   90.00
_cell.angle_gamma   90.00
#
_symmetry.space_group_name_H-M   'P 1'
#
loop_
_entity.id
_entity.type
_entity.pdbx_description
1 polymer ?
#
loop_
_entity_poly.entity_id
_entity_poly.type
_entity_poly.pdbx_seq_one_letter_code
_entity_poly.pdbx_strand_id
1 'polypeptide(L)' 'FEEANIAIFKYIEGWYNRKRIHSSINYMTPEQYELLARSAA' A
#
# COMPACT_ATOMS: atom_id res chain seq x y z
N PHE A 1 -5.46 -2.38 21.93
CA PHE A 1 -5.91 -1.90 20.61
C PHE A 1 -5.37 -0.52 20.26
N GLU A 2 -5.14 0.36 21.24
CA GLU A 2 -4.55 1.71 21.03
C GLU A 2 -3.29 1.71 20.16
N GLU A 3 -2.32 0.87 20.50
CA GLU A 3 -1.03 0.78 19.78
C GLU A 3 -1.21 0.34 18.32
N ALA A 4 -2.11 -0.60 18.06
CA ALA A 4 -2.41 -1.08 16.71
C ALA A 4 -3.05 0.03 15.85
N ASN A 5 -3.98 0.80 16.43
CA ASN A 5 -4.60 1.92 15.74
C ASN A 5 -3.56 3.00 15.37
N ILE A 6 -2.65 3.33 16.29
CA ILE A 6 -1.57 4.27 16.05
C ILE A 6 -0.63 3.75 14.95
N ALA A 7 -0.30 2.46 14.97
CA ALA A 7 0.55 1.84 13.95
C ALA A 7 -0.09 1.90 12.56
N ILE A 8 -1.38 1.58 12.45
CA ILE A 8 -2.14 1.66 11.19
C ILE A 8 -2.15 3.10 10.67
N PHE A 9 -2.44 4.08 11.53
CA PHE A 9 -2.45 5.49 11.16
C PHE A 9 -1.09 5.94 10.61
N LYS A 10 0.01 5.61 11.31
CA LYS A 10 1.38 5.94 10.88
C LYS A 10 1.73 5.27 9.54
N TYR A 11 1.28 4.03 9.34
CA TYR A 11 1.49 3.33 8.08
C TYR A 11 0.77 4.05 6.94
N ILE A 12 -0.52 4.36 7.09
CA ILE A 12 -1.33 5.00 6.03
C ILE A 12 -0.84 6.40 5.71
N GLU A 13 -0.67 7.26 6.73
CA GLU A 13 -0.38 8.68 6.53
C GLU A 13 1.12 8.98 6.33
N GLY A 14 2.00 8.12 6.85
CA GLY A 14 3.45 8.36 6.83
C GLY A 14 4.21 7.51 5.81
N TRP A 15 3.78 6.26 5.58
CA TRP A 15 4.58 5.29 4.85
C TRP A 15 3.94 4.84 3.52
N TYR A 16 2.62 4.67 3.50
CA TYR A 16 1.90 4.07 2.38
C TYR A 16 1.52 5.07 1.31
N ASN A 17 2.47 5.36 0.41
CA ASN A 17 2.23 6.20 -0.74
C ASN A 17 1.67 5.39 -1.93
N ARG A 18 0.36 5.48 -2.15
CA ARG A 18 -0.36 4.82 -3.25
C ARG A 18 0.13 5.18 -4.66
N LYS A 19 0.87 6.28 -4.83
CA LYS A 19 1.37 6.76 -6.14
C LYS A 19 2.85 6.51 -6.35
N ARG A 20 3.58 6.02 -5.34
CA ARG A 20 5.02 5.74 -5.47
C ARG A 20 5.23 4.54 -6.37
N ILE A 21 6.15 4.62 -7.32
CA ILE A 21 6.53 3.48 -8.16
C ILE A 21 7.56 2.61 -7.42
N HIS A 22 7.38 1.29 -7.47
CA HIS A 22 8.28 0.33 -6.83
C HIS A 22 8.87 -0.66 -7.85
N SER A 23 10.20 -0.74 -7.91
CA SER A 23 10.90 -1.63 -8.86
C SER A 23 10.66 -3.11 -8.60
N SER A 24 10.43 -3.51 -7.35
CA SER A 24 10.15 -4.91 -6.97
C SER A 24 8.81 -5.44 -7.49
N ILE A 25 7.88 -4.56 -7.87
CA ILE A 25 6.57 -4.89 -8.44
C ILE A 25 6.46 -4.39 -9.88
N ASN A 26 7.52 -4.59 -10.67
CA ASN A 26 7.58 -4.26 -12.09
C ASN A 26 7.25 -2.78 -12.37
N TYR A 27 7.74 -1.88 -11.52
CA TYR A 27 7.51 -0.43 -11.63
C TYR A 27 6.02 -0.04 -11.57
N MET A 28 5.20 -0.83 -10.89
CA MET A 28 3.82 -0.46 -10.58
C MET A 28 3.75 0.39 -9.31
N THR A 29 2.67 1.14 -9.20
CA THR A 29 2.23 1.73 -7.93
C THR A 29 1.53 0.69 -7.06
N PRO A 30 1.51 0.84 -5.72
CA PRO A 30 0.79 -0.07 -4.86
C PRO A 30 -0.70 -0.18 -5.22
N GLU A 31 -1.32 0.93 -5.63
CA GLU A 31 -2.72 0.95 -6.07
C GLU A 31 -2.95 0.10 -7.34
N GLN A 32 -2.07 0.21 -8.34
CA GLN A 32 -2.16 -0.61 -9.55
C GLN A 32 -1.97 -2.09 -9.23
N TYR A 33 -1.00 -2.42 -8.39
CA TYR A 33 -0.73 -3.81 -8.00
C TYR A 33 -1.90 -4.41 -7.21
N GLU A 34 -2.47 -3.67 -6.27
CA GLU A 34 -3.67 -4.08 -5.54
C GLU A 34 -4.88 -4.29 -6.47
N LEU A 35 -5.09 -3.40 -7.46
CA LEU A 35 -6.19 -3.53 -8.41
C LEU A 35 -6.07 -4.82 -9.24
N LEU A 36 -4.85 -5.13 -9.71
CA LEU A 36 -4.56 -6.37 -10.42
C LEU A 36 -4.84 -7.59 -9.53
N ALA A 37 -4.35 -7.58 -8.29
CA ALA A 37 -4.58 -8.67 -7.34
C ALA A 37 -6.07 -8.90 -7.05
N ARG A 38 -6.86 -7.82 -6.91
CA ARG A 38 -8.31 -7.91 -6.68
C ARG A 38 -9.07 -8.42 -7.91
N SER A 39 -8.62 -8.11 -9.12
CA SER A 39 -9.25 -8.57 -10.36
C SER A 39 -8.98 -10.05 -10.67
N ALA A 40 -7.96 -10.63 -10.07
CA ALA A 40 -7.58 -12.04 -10.21
C ALA A 40 -8.30 -12.97 -9.22
N ALA A 41 -9.03 -12.41 -8.24
CA ALA A 41 -9.82 -13.14 -7.24
C ALA A 41 -11.29 -13.22 -7.67
#